data_AF-A0A2V7GQQ3-F1
#
_entry.id   AF-A0A2V7GQQ3-F1
#
_cell.length_a   1.000
_cell.length_b   1.000
_cell.length_c   1.000
_cell.angle_alpha   90.00
_cell.angle_beta   90.00
_cell.angle_gamma   90.00
#
_symmetry.space_group_name_H-M   'P 1'
#
loop_
_entity.id
_entity.type
_entity.pdbx_description
1 polymer ?
#
loop_
_entity_poly.entity_id
_entity_poly.type
_entity_poly.pdbx_seq_one_letter_code
_entity_poly.pdbx_strand_id
1 'polypeptide(L)'
;MIVWPSLIAAGLLAASCTDQPKVSMAPNRPSYWLVPPPAQCPTGKWTGGGRIDPPSNPDTPDEAVHPEYFAVVLPSMTGKFTFGFNVFLGQDADGNCIVNKGEIEVNGHAQKIAWHVSIHNGVDAYDGRPVHATVFSDAHPGGFCLVVGIPDDYMTARENGKGSTEPFELAQFEVCDNDRGQPQKGKPGPDAMRWRSEHHGDTHLIYLTGGNIVEHGS
;
A
#
# COMPACT_ATOMS: atom_id res chain seq x y z
N MET A 1 -24.20 55.71 4.63
CA MET A 1 -23.93 54.57 5.54
C MET A 1 -23.49 53.40 4.69
N ILE A 2 -22.32 52.84 4.96
CA ILE A 2 -21.82 51.57 4.41
C ILE A 2 -22.19 50.47 5.40
N VAL A 3 -22.83 49.38 4.96
CA VAL A 3 -22.69 48.03 5.57
C VAL A 3 -22.80 46.98 4.46
N TRP A 4 -21.86 46.04 4.51
CA TRP A 4 -21.56 44.96 3.58
C TRP A 4 -22.54 43.76 3.64
N PRO A 5 -22.48 42.84 2.66
CA PRO A 5 -23.40 41.70 2.51
C PRO A 5 -23.06 40.55 3.48
N SER A 6 -24.03 39.72 3.83
CA SER A 6 -23.84 38.45 4.56
C SER A 6 -24.81 37.43 3.95
N LEU A 7 -24.32 36.41 3.24
CA LEU A 7 -24.08 35.04 3.74
C LEU A 7 -25.42 34.39 4.19
N ILE A 8 -25.87 33.22 3.73
CA ILE A 8 -25.18 31.93 3.60
C ILE A 8 -25.95 31.09 2.56
N ALA A 9 -25.29 30.64 1.49
CA ALA A 9 -25.76 29.46 0.75
C ALA A 9 -25.15 28.24 1.45
N ALA A 10 -25.99 27.48 2.16
CA ALA A 10 -25.60 26.22 2.77
C ALA A 10 -25.30 25.23 1.64
N GLY A 11 -24.03 25.08 1.31
CA GLY A 11 -23.56 23.99 0.46
C GLY A 11 -23.84 22.68 1.17
N LEU A 12 -24.68 21.84 0.58
CA LEU A 12 -24.67 20.42 0.88
C LEU A 12 -23.28 19.88 0.53
N LEU A 13 -22.41 19.78 1.53
CA LEU A 13 -21.31 18.82 1.50
C LEU A 13 -21.95 17.44 1.71
N ALA A 14 -22.46 16.88 0.61
CA ALA A 14 -22.66 15.45 0.54
C ALA A 14 -21.26 14.84 0.62
N ALA A 15 -20.94 14.31 1.79
CA ALA A 15 -19.74 13.55 2.04
C ALA A 15 -19.69 12.37 1.06
N SER A 16 -18.87 12.47 0.02
CA SER A 16 -18.25 11.30 -0.59
C SER A 16 -17.08 10.86 0.29
N CYS A 17 -17.37 10.54 1.55
CA CYS A 17 -16.55 9.59 2.27
C CYS A 17 -16.97 8.23 1.71
N THR A 18 -16.34 7.84 0.61
CA THR A 18 -16.32 6.46 0.16
C THR A 18 -15.96 5.59 1.35
N ASP A 19 -16.73 4.50 1.50
CA ASP A 19 -16.60 3.54 2.60
C ASP A 19 -15.14 3.27 2.92
N GLN A 20 -14.82 3.24 4.22
CA GLN A 20 -13.47 2.94 4.71
C GLN A 20 -12.86 1.82 3.86
N PRO A 21 -11.62 1.97 3.34
CA PRO A 21 -10.95 0.81 2.77
C PRO A 21 -10.89 -0.21 3.90
N LYS A 22 -11.59 -1.32 3.76
CA LYS A 22 -11.57 -2.36 4.78
C LYS A 22 -10.12 -2.87 4.78
N VAL A 23 -9.30 -2.54 5.77
CA VAL A 23 -7.92 -3.05 5.86
C VAL A 23 -7.88 -4.11 6.94
N SER A 24 -7.81 -5.39 6.54
CA SER A 24 -7.78 -6.59 7.40
C SER A 24 -6.99 -6.38 8.69
N MET A 25 -7.63 -6.56 9.85
CA MET A 25 -7.03 -6.47 11.17
C MET A 25 -6.28 -7.77 11.48
N ALA A 26 -4.99 -7.84 11.13
CA ALA A 26 -4.14 -8.98 11.48
C ALA A 26 -3.46 -8.79 12.87
N PRO A 27 -3.36 -9.81 13.74
CA PRO A 27 -2.64 -9.80 15.02
C PRO A 27 -1.12 -9.67 14.88
N ASN A 28 -0.57 -9.97 13.70
CA ASN A 28 0.83 -9.68 13.35
C ASN A 28 1.01 -8.29 12.74
N ARG A 29 -0.05 -7.45 12.72
CA ARG A 29 0.16 -6.05 12.44
C ARG A 29 1.12 -5.47 13.47
N PRO A 30 1.95 -4.52 13.05
CA PRO A 30 2.76 -3.77 13.98
C PRO A 30 1.96 -3.32 15.21
N SER A 31 2.53 -3.40 16.41
CA SER A 31 1.81 -3.12 17.68
C SER A 31 1.20 -1.72 17.78
N TYR A 32 1.53 -0.84 16.84
CA TYR A 32 1.03 0.52 16.70
C TYR A 32 -0.14 0.64 15.71
N TRP A 33 -0.74 -0.46 15.27
CA TRP A 33 -1.95 -0.48 14.43
C TRP A 33 -3.15 -0.92 15.28
N LEU A 34 -3.95 0.03 15.77
CA LEU A 34 -5.10 -0.27 16.63
C LEU A 34 -6.46 -0.02 15.96
N VAL A 35 -6.59 0.97 15.07
CA VAL A 35 -7.75 1.19 14.18
C VAL A 35 -7.30 2.14 13.06
N PRO A 36 -7.50 1.84 11.76
CA PRO A 36 -7.18 2.82 10.72
C PRO A 36 -8.15 4.03 10.81
N PRO A 37 -7.65 5.28 10.79
CA PRO A 37 -8.47 6.46 10.58
C PRO A 37 -9.12 6.40 9.17
N PRO A 38 -10.08 7.30 8.86
CA PRO A 38 -10.58 7.43 7.50
C PRO A 38 -9.43 7.62 6.50
N ALA A 39 -9.55 6.95 5.35
CA ALA A 39 -8.61 7.12 4.27
C ALA A 39 -8.54 8.59 3.83
N GLN A 40 -7.33 9.06 3.63
CA GLN A 40 -7.01 10.35 3.08
C GLN A 40 -6.38 10.13 1.70
N CYS A 41 -6.56 11.09 0.81
CA CYS A 41 -5.78 11.12 -0.42
C CYS A 41 -4.85 12.33 -0.43
N PRO A 42 -3.73 12.29 0.32
CA PRO A 42 -2.71 13.30 0.19
C PRO A 42 -2.10 13.17 -1.21
N THR A 43 -2.30 14.18 -2.04
CA THR A 43 -1.56 14.30 -3.30
C THR A 43 -0.08 14.41 -2.96
N GLY A 44 0.82 13.67 -3.60
CA GLY A 44 2.22 13.71 -3.20
C GLY A 44 2.99 12.49 -3.63
N LYS A 45 4.24 12.42 -3.19
CA LYS A 45 5.17 11.37 -3.58
C LYS A 45 5.42 10.42 -2.41
N TRP A 46 5.44 9.13 -2.71
CA TRP A 46 5.93 8.10 -1.82
C TRP A 46 7.09 7.38 -2.48
N THR A 47 8.14 7.13 -1.71
CA THR A 47 9.29 6.35 -2.19
C THR A 47 9.80 5.44 -1.11
N GLY A 48 10.48 4.40 -1.53
CA GLY A 48 11.32 3.68 -0.60
C GLY A 48 11.75 2.35 -1.16
N GLY A 49 12.16 1.52 -0.25
CA GLY A 49 12.59 0.16 -0.52
C GLY A 49 13.09 -0.46 0.78
N GLY A 50 13.37 -1.74 0.69
CA GLY A 50 13.83 -2.49 1.83
C GLY A 50 13.87 -3.96 1.56
N ARG A 51 13.98 -4.73 2.62
CA ARG A 51 13.99 -6.19 2.54
C ARG A 51 13.25 -6.85 3.70
N ILE A 52 12.63 -7.97 3.39
CA ILE A 52 12.12 -8.94 4.34
C ILE A 52 13.17 -10.05 4.38
N ASP A 53 13.73 -10.35 5.56
CA ASP A 53 14.70 -11.45 5.72
C ASP A 53 14.01 -12.64 6.44
N PRO A 54 14.26 -13.89 6.02
CA PRO A 54 13.68 -15.08 6.63
C PRO A 54 14.40 -15.49 7.92
N PRO A 55 13.70 -16.15 8.84
CA PRO A 55 12.96 -15.51 9.93
C PRO A 55 13.86 -14.83 10.97
N SER A 56 13.32 -13.80 11.65
CA SER A 56 13.66 -13.53 13.06
C SER A 56 12.48 -13.65 14.02
N ASN A 57 11.26 -14.01 13.57
CA ASN A 57 10.31 -14.67 14.47
C ASN A 57 9.32 -15.58 13.73
N PRO A 58 9.14 -16.84 14.16
CA PRO A 58 8.09 -17.74 13.71
C PRO A 58 6.92 -17.71 14.71
N ASP A 59 6.01 -16.75 14.59
CA ASP A 59 4.76 -16.80 15.35
C ASP A 59 3.58 -16.77 14.38
N THR A 60 2.92 -17.94 14.35
CA THR A 60 1.56 -18.31 13.92
C THR A 60 0.85 -17.52 12.79
N PRO A 61 0.17 -18.23 11.85
CA PRO A 61 -0.66 -17.60 10.82
C PRO A 61 -1.90 -17.02 11.50
N ASP A 62 -1.79 -15.78 11.96
CA ASP A 62 -2.83 -15.17 12.78
C ASP A 62 -3.67 -14.15 12.02
N GLU A 63 -3.53 -13.97 10.70
CA GLU A 63 -4.63 -13.35 9.96
C GLU A 63 -5.88 -14.19 10.18
N ALA A 64 -6.82 -13.67 10.98
CA ALA A 64 -8.20 -14.08 10.88
C ALA A 64 -8.52 -13.97 9.40
N VAL A 65 -8.75 -15.11 8.76
CA VAL A 65 -9.13 -15.21 7.36
C VAL A 65 -10.33 -14.30 7.18
N HIS A 66 -10.09 -13.11 6.63
CA HIS A 66 -11.14 -12.23 6.15
C HIS A 66 -11.25 -12.55 4.65
N PRO A 67 -12.25 -13.35 4.23
CA PRO A 67 -12.41 -13.85 2.86
C PRO A 67 -12.76 -12.76 1.83
N GLU A 68 -12.42 -11.50 2.11
CA GLU A 68 -13.02 -10.31 1.49
C GLU A 68 -12.01 -9.48 0.69
N TYR A 69 -10.77 -9.96 0.54
CA TYR A 69 -9.71 -9.21 -0.14
C TYR A 69 -9.28 -9.88 -1.42
N PHE A 70 -8.80 -11.11 -1.36
CA PHE A 70 -8.97 -12.03 -2.48
C PHE A 70 -10.20 -12.86 -2.15
N ALA A 71 -11.00 -13.26 -3.15
CA ALA A 71 -12.10 -14.22 -2.94
C ALA A 71 -11.61 -15.58 -2.38
N VAL A 72 -10.28 -15.75 -2.24
CA VAL A 72 -9.55 -16.93 -1.82
C VAL A 72 -8.48 -16.52 -0.81
N VAL A 73 -8.27 -17.34 0.22
CA VAL A 73 -7.11 -17.21 1.11
C VAL A 73 -5.86 -17.53 0.32
N LEU A 74 -5.00 -16.52 0.13
CA LEU A 74 -3.71 -16.70 -0.52
C LEU A 74 -2.76 -17.50 0.39
N PRO A 75 -1.94 -18.41 -0.17
CA PRO A 75 -0.94 -19.12 0.61
C PRO A 75 0.10 -18.14 1.17
N SER A 76 0.68 -18.46 2.32
CA SER A 76 1.73 -17.63 2.90
C SER A 76 3.01 -17.73 2.08
N MET A 77 3.56 -16.58 1.67
CA MET A 77 4.86 -16.48 1.02
C MET A 77 5.96 -16.29 2.06
N THR A 78 6.79 -17.33 2.22
CA THR A 78 7.97 -17.29 3.10
C THR A 78 9.25 -17.06 2.30
N GLY A 79 10.27 -16.50 2.96
CA GLY A 79 11.58 -16.32 2.36
C GLY A 79 12.06 -14.87 2.38
N LYS A 80 13.18 -14.63 1.68
CA LYS A 80 13.74 -13.29 1.53
C LYS A 80 13.02 -12.54 0.40
N PHE A 81 12.60 -11.31 0.68
CA PHE A 81 12.08 -10.38 -0.32
C PHE A 81 12.89 -9.09 -0.33
N THR A 82 13.06 -8.49 -1.50
CA THR A 82 13.58 -7.14 -1.65
C THR A 82 12.66 -6.34 -2.54
N PHE A 83 12.45 -5.07 -2.22
CA PHE A 83 11.59 -4.22 -3.02
C PHE A 83 12.11 -2.79 -3.11
N GLY A 84 11.64 -2.08 -4.12
CA GLY A 84 11.84 -0.66 -4.32
C GLY A 84 10.62 -0.07 -5.01
N PHE A 85 10.27 1.16 -4.66
CA PHE A 85 9.11 1.82 -5.27
C PHE A 85 9.25 3.34 -5.29
N ASN A 86 8.53 3.94 -6.23
CA ASN A 86 8.36 5.37 -6.36
C ASN A 86 6.99 5.64 -6.98
N VAL A 87 6.07 6.19 -6.21
CA VAL A 87 4.68 6.42 -6.62
C VAL A 87 4.25 7.85 -6.33
N PHE A 88 3.47 8.42 -7.25
CA PHE A 88 2.94 9.77 -7.18
C PHE A 88 1.42 9.67 -7.11
N LEU A 89 0.88 10.11 -6.00
CA LEU A 89 -0.55 10.10 -5.74
C LEU A 89 -1.21 11.36 -6.31
N GLY A 90 -2.44 11.18 -6.75
CA GLY A 90 -3.35 12.22 -7.21
C GLY A 90 -4.79 11.88 -6.85
N GLN A 91 -5.69 12.73 -7.32
CA GLN A 91 -7.12 12.50 -7.24
C GLN A 91 -7.70 12.46 -8.66
N ASP A 92 -8.64 11.56 -8.90
CA ASP A 92 -9.43 11.57 -10.12
C ASP A 92 -10.54 12.63 -10.07
N ALA A 93 -11.39 12.66 -11.09
CA ALA A 93 -12.52 13.60 -11.17
C ALA A 93 -13.58 13.39 -10.08
N ASP A 94 -13.65 12.19 -9.50
CA ASP A 94 -14.61 11.79 -8.48
C ASP A 94 -14.03 11.93 -7.06
N GLY A 95 -12.76 12.33 -6.94
CA GLY A 95 -12.05 12.50 -5.68
C GLY A 95 -11.44 11.22 -5.12
N ASN A 96 -11.45 10.12 -5.88
CA ASN A 96 -10.80 8.87 -5.48
C ASN A 96 -9.28 9.04 -5.54
N CYS A 97 -8.59 8.35 -4.65
CA CYS A 97 -7.14 8.37 -4.67
C CYS A 97 -6.60 7.46 -5.75
N ILE A 98 -5.76 8.02 -6.62
CA ILE A 98 -5.16 7.31 -7.75
C ILE A 98 -3.64 7.42 -7.70
N VAL A 99 -2.97 6.49 -8.36
CA VAL A 99 -1.54 6.58 -8.65
C VAL A 99 -1.36 7.21 -10.03
N ASN A 100 -1.07 8.51 -10.09
CA ASN A 100 -0.82 9.23 -11.35
C ASN A 100 0.37 8.65 -12.12
N LYS A 101 1.41 8.25 -11.39
CA LYS A 101 2.62 7.66 -11.94
C LYS A 101 3.27 6.80 -10.88
N GLY A 102 3.80 5.64 -11.26
CA GLY A 102 4.40 4.74 -10.29
C GLY A 102 5.29 3.68 -10.91
N GLU A 103 6.32 3.29 -10.19
CA GLU A 103 7.08 2.07 -10.46
C GLU A 103 7.20 1.31 -9.14
N ILE A 104 6.94 0.01 -9.16
CA ILE A 104 7.09 -0.90 -8.02
C ILE A 104 7.81 -2.15 -8.49
N GLU A 105 8.91 -2.48 -7.82
CA GLU A 105 9.67 -3.71 -8.02
C GLU A 105 9.68 -4.53 -6.74
N VAL A 106 9.30 -5.80 -6.84
CA VAL A 106 9.38 -6.77 -5.74
C VAL A 106 10.10 -8.02 -6.24
N ASN A 107 11.04 -8.55 -5.45
CA ASN A 107 11.77 -9.76 -5.79
C ASN A 107 11.60 -10.80 -4.69
N GLY A 108 11.01 -11.94 -5.02
CA GLY A 108 10.94 -13.13 -4.17
C GLY A 108 12.16 -14.01 -4.40
N HIS A 109 13.14 -13.96 -3.49
CA HIS A 109 14.44 -14.62 -3.70
C HIS A 109 14.33 -16.15 -3.62
N ALA A 110 13.48 -16.66 -2.73
CA ALA A 110 13.27 -18.10 -2.59
C ALA A 110 12.55 -18.68 -3.81
N GLN A 111 11.57 -17.94 -4.33
CA GLN A 111 10.78 -18.26 -5.50
C GLN A 111 11.54 -18.01 -6.81
N LYS A 112 12.61 -17.19 -6.78
CA LYS A 112 13.36 -16.74 -7.97
C LYS A 112 12.45 -16.04 -8.99
N ILE A 113 11.56 -15.20 -8.47
CA ILE A 113 10.60 -14.41 -9.22
C ILE A 113 10.81 -12.92 -8.92
N ALA A 114 10.53 -12.09 -9.91
CA ALA A 114 10.51 -10.64 -9.81
C ALA A 114 9.21 -10.11 -10.41
N TRP A 115 8.56 -9.22 -9.68
CA TRP A 115 7.37 -8.50 -10.08
C TRP A 115 7.73 -7.07 -10.38
N HIS A 116 7.21 -6.58 -11.50
CA HIS A 116 7.35 -5.19 -11.90
C HIS A 116 5.97 -4.64 -12.23
N VAL A 117 5.61 -3.53 -11.59
CA VAL A 117 4.41 -2.75 -11.86
C VAL A 117 4.85 -1.40 -12.37
N SER A 118 4.25 -0.96 -13.46
CA SER A 118 4.52 0.34 -14.08
C SER A 118 3.22 1.07 -14.34
N ILE A 119 3.13 2.32 -13.90
CA ILE A 119 1.90 3.11 -13.89
C ILE A 119 2.20 4.46 -14.55
N HIS A 120 1.39 4.82 -15.54
CA HIS A 120 1.53 6.05 -16.31
C HIS A 120 0.18 6.73 -16.49
N ASN A 121 0.10 8.00 -16.10
CA ASN A 121 -1.11 8.82 -16.25
C ASN A 121 -2.35 8.20 -15.59
N GLY A 122 -2.18 7.62 -14.39
CA GLY A 122 -3.29 7.03 -13.64
C GLY A 122 -3.62 5.58 -13.97
N VAL A 123 -3.01 5.00 -15.02
CA VAL A 123 -3.32 3.65 -15.50
C VAL A 123 -2.12 2.71 -15.46
N ASP A 124 -2.40 1.44 -15.19
CA ASP A 124 -1.44 0.34 -15.27
C ASP A 124 -0.97 0.17 -16.72
N ALA A 125 0.34 0.10 -16.93
CA ALA A 125 0.93 0.02 -18.26
C ALA A 125 0.70 -1.34 -18.96
N TYR A 126 0.27 -2.36 -18.23
CA TYR A 126 0.10 -3.72 -18.75
C TYR A 126 -1.34 -4.04 -19.13
N ASP A 127 -2.33 -3.54 -18.39
CA ASP A 127 -3.74 -3.80 -18.67
C ASP A 127 -4.58 -2.56 -19.00
N GLY A 128 -4.03 -1.35 -18.82
CA GLY A 128 -4.68 -0.08 -19.14
C GLY A 128 -5.78 0.33 -18.17
N ARG A 129 -5.95 -0.35 -17.03
CA ARG A 129 -6.96 -0.01 -16.01
C ARG A 129 -6.42 1.04 -15.03
N PRO A 130 -7.31 1.85 -14.43
CA PRO A 130 -6.91 2.78 -13.37
C PRO A 130 -6.27 2.06 -12.19
N VAL A 131 -5.26 2.68 -11.58
CA VAL A 131 -4.66 2.16 -10.33
C VAL A 131 -5.04 3.07 -9.18
N HIS A 132 -5.92 2.54 -8.32
CA HIS A 132 -6.36 3.22 -7.11
C HIS A 132 -5.39 2.95 -5.95
N ALA A 133 -5.39 3.91 -5.04
CA ALA A 133 -4.61 3.86 -3.83
C ALA A 133 -5.45 4.24 -2.61
N THR A 134 -4.90 4.01 -1.43
CA THR A 134 -5.46 4.55 -0.20
C THR A 134 -4.33 4.90 0.75
N VAL A 135 -4.44 6.02 1.45
CA VAL A 135 -3.52 6.40 2.52
C VAL A 135 -4.30 6.53 3.81
N PHE A 136 -3.77 6.04 4.91
CA PHE A 136 -4.37 6.25 6.23
C PHE A 136 -3.22 6.40 7.24
N SER A 137 -3.46 7.12 8.33
CA SER A 137 -2.50 7.12 9.44
C SER A 137 -2.48 5.74 10.09
N ASP A 138 -1.34 5.31 10.60
CA ASP A 138 -1.36 4.21 11.56
C ASP A 138 -1.85 4.73 12.94
N ALA A 139 -1.92 3.86 13.94
CA ALA A 139 -2.29 4.27 15.30
C ALA A 139 -1.07 4.75 16.12
N HIS A 140 0.11 4.90 15.49
CA HIS A 140 1.22 5.66 16.05
C HIS A 140 1.04 7.15 15.71
N PRO A 141 1.33 8.08 16.63
CA PRO A 141 1.32 9.50 16.31
C PRO A 141 2.41 9.81 15.26
N GLY A 142 2.05 9.83 13.98
CA GLY A 142 2.91 10.27 12.89
C GLY A 142 3.22 9.22 11.81
N GLY A 143 2.82 7.96 11.96
CA GLY A 143 3.02 6.96 10.91
C GLY A 143 1.86 6.91 9.92
N PHE A 144 2.15 6.54 8.68
CA PHE A 144 1.18 6.46 7.59
C PHE A 144 1.44 5.22 6.75
N CYS A 145 0.38 4.60 6.26
CA CYS A 145 0.51 3.56 5.26
C CYS A 145 -0.17 3.94 3.96
N LEU A 146 0.38 3.39 2.88
CA LEU A 146 -0.13 3.45 1.53
C LEU A 146 -0.45 2.03 1.07
N VAL A 147 -1.64 1.85 0.50
CA VAL A 147 -2.02 0.65 -0.25
C VAL A 147 -2.20 1.04 -1.71
N VAL A 148 -1.58 0.29 -2.63
CA VAL A 148 -1.70 0.43 -4.09
C VAL A 148 -2.28 -0.86 -4.66
N GLY A 149 -3.27 -0.73 -5.54
CA GLY A 149 -4.06 -1.88 -6.00
C GLY A 149 -5.04 -2.30 -4.91
N ILE A 150 -6.03 -1.43 -4.62
CA ILE A 150 -7.01 -1.66 -3.54
C ILE A 150 -7.91 -2.87 -3.87
N PRO A 151 -8.51 -3.52 -2.87
CA PRO A 151 -9.51 -4.57 -3.10
C PRO A 151 -10.60 -4.06 -4.05
N ASP A 152 -11.03 -4.89 -4.99
CA ASP A 152 -11.84 -4.59 -6.19
C ASP A 152 -11.09 -4.02 -7.41
N ASP A 153 -9.87 -3.47 -7.24
CA ASP A 153 -9.02 -2.91 -8.30
C ASP A 153 -7.52 -3.28 -8.10
N TYR A 154 -7.21 -4.57 -8.13
CA TYR A 154 -5.82 -5.04 -8.13
C TYR A 154 -5.03 -4.46 -9.31
N MET A 155 -3.76 -4.13 -9.05
CA MET A 155 -2.82 -3.76 -10.11
C MET A 155 -2.29 -5.00 -10.82
N THR A 156 -1.80 -4.83 -12.05
CA THR A 156 -1.19 -5.90 -12.82
C THR A 156 0.32 -5.82 -12.71
N ALA A 157 0.95 -6.89 -12.27
CA ALA A 157 2.39 -7.02 -12.22
C ALA A 157 2.87 -7.91 -13.37
N ARG A 158 3.89 -7.46 -14.11
CA ARG A 158 4.64 -8.36 -14.99
C ARG A 158 5.56 -9.23 -14.16
N GLU A 159 5.45 -10.54 -14.32
CA GLU A 159 6.37 -11.49 -13.69
C GLU A 159 7.62 -11.69 -14.56
N ASN A 160 8.74 -11.91 -13.90
CA ASN A 160 9.99 -12.30 -14.51
C ASN A 160 10.74 -13.30 -13.63
N GLY A 161 11.69 -14.02 -14.22
CA GLY A 161 12.55 -14.96 -13.50
C GLY A 161 12.15 -16.41 -13.69
N LYS A 162 12.87 -17.31 -13.01
CA LYS A 162 12.69 -18.76 -13.20
C LYS A 162 11.47 -19.32 -12.47
N GLY A 163 10.99 -18.62 -11.45
CA GLY A 163 9.78 -18.99 -10.71
C GLY A 163 8.50 -18.40 -11.27
N SER A 164 8.58 -17.58 -12.32
CA SER A 164 7.40 -17.03 -12.98
C SER A 164 6.56 -18.15 -13.58
N THR A 165 5.27 -18.11 -13.31
CA THR A 165 4.27 -19.08 -13.79
C THR A 165 3.44 -18.50 -14.91
N GLU A 166 3.19 -17.19 -14.87
CA GLU A 166 2.41 -16.45 -15.85
C GLU A 166 3.20 -15.19 -16.28
N PRO A 167 2.99 -14.64 -17.48
CA PRO A 167 3.67 -13.40 -17.88
C PRO A 167 3.22 -12.18 -17.05
N PHE A 168 2.01 -12.25 -16.49
CA PHE A 168 1.40 -11.20 -15.68
C PHE A 168 0.51 -11.81 -14.60
N GLU A 169 0.32 -11.10 -13.50
CA GLU A 169 -0.66 -11.46 -12.48
C GLU A 169 -1.22 -10.26 -11.73
N LEU A 170 -2.35 -10.46 -11.04
CA LEU A 170 -2.90 -9.47 -10.14
C LEU A 170 -2.09 -9.39 -8.84
N ALA A 171 -1.84 -8.16 -8.38
CA ALA A 171 -1.06 -7.89 -7.20
C ALA A 171 -1.58 -6.70 -6.38
N GLN A 172 -1.19 -6.65 -5.11
CA GLN A 172 -1.39 -5.51 -4.22
C GLN A 172 -0.10 -5.24 -3.43
N PHE A 173 0.16 -3.95 -3.22
CA PHE A 173 1.31 -3.47 -2.48
C PHE A 173 0.86 -2.59 -1.33
N GLU A 174 1.24 -2.94 -0.11
CA GLU A 174 1.00 -2.13 1.08
C GLU A 174 2.34 -1.83 1.74
N VAL A 175 2.53 -0.57 2.12
CA VAL A 175 3.73 -0.06 2.78
C VAL A 175 3.37 0.91 3.88
N CYS A 176 4.06 0.82 5.02
CA CYS A 176 3.86 1.70 6.16
C CYS A 176 5.17 2.41 6.50
N ASP A 177 5.14 3.75 6.48
CA ASP A 177 6.18 4.63 7.02
C ASP A 177 5.86 4.89 8.49
N ASN A 178 6.77 4.49 9.37
CA ASN A 178 6.59 4.62 10.81
C ASN A 178 7.14 5.95 11.40
N ASP A 179 7.78 6.80 10.58
CA ASP A 179 8.41 8.05 11.01
C ASP A 179 8.41 9.08 9.86
N ARG A 180 7.25 9.72 9.65
CA ARG A 180 6.98 10.63 8.53
C ARG A 180 8.09 11.64 8.27
N GLY A 181 8.69 11.54 7.09
CA GLY A 181 9.61 12.56 6.56
C GLY A 181 10.98 12.63 7.26
N GLN A 182 11.31 11.67 8.13
CA GLN A 182 12.61 11.62 8.82
C GLN A 182 13.49 10.48 8.30
N PRO A 183 14.81 10.71 8.11
CA PRO A 183 15.75 9.63 7.83
C PRO A 183 15.86 8.67 9.01
N GLN A 184 15.65 7.37 8.77
CA GLN A 184 15.67 6.34 9.81
C GLN A 184 17.09 6.07 10.35
N LYS A 185 17.55 6.89 11.31
CA LYS A 185 18.84 6.71 12.00
C LYS A 185 18.74 5.70 13.14
N GLY A 186 18.58 4.43 12.79
CA GLY A 186 19.18 3.33 13.55
C GLY A 186 18.52 2.78 14.82
N LYS A 187 17.35 3.22 15.31
CA LYS A 187 16.52 2.51 16.35
C LYS A 187 15.05 3.02 16.37
N PRO A 188 14.10 2.32 17.02
CA PRO A 188 13.18 1.31 16.49
C PRO A 188 11.76 1.84 16.13
N GLY A 189 11.18 1.29 15.06
CA GLY A 189 9.74 1.36 14.76
C GLY A 189 9.34 0.75 13.41
N PRO A 190 10.13 -0.20 12.87
CA PRO A 190 10.39 -0.43 11.45
C PRO A 190 9.21 -0.23 10.51
N ASP A 191 9.50 0.44 9.39
CA ASP A 191 8.76 0.32 8.14
C ASP A 191 8.24 -1.10 7.93
N ALA A 192 7.02 -1.21 7.42
CA ALA A 192 6.42 -2.49 7.09
C ALA A 192 6.04 -2.55 5.60
N MET A 193 6.04 -3.76 5.05
CA MET A 193 5.63 -4.00 3.68
C MET A 193 4.82 -5.29 3.61
N ARG A 194 3.88 -5.31 2.67
CA ARG A 194 3.15 -6.48 2.24
C ARG A 194 3.13 -6.53 0.72
N TRP A 195 3.38 -7.72 0.17
CA TRP A 195 3.09 -8.05 -1.21
C TRP A 195 2.06 -9.16 -1.26
N ARG A 196 0.98 -8.93 -1.99
CA ARG A 196 0.03 -9.96 -2.37
C ARG A 196 0.13 -10.20 -3.87
N SER A 197 0.12 -11.47 -4.23
CA SER A 197 0.22 -11.99 -5.59
C SER A 197 -0.83 -13.08 -5.74
N GLU A 198 -1.60 -13.02 -6.81
CA GLU A 198 -2.68 -13.96 -7.10
C GLU A 198 -2.21 -15.42 -7.14
N HIS A 199 -1.04 -15.68 -7.74
CA HIS A 199 -0.56 -17.05 -7.96
C HIS A 199 0.45 -17.52 -6.91
N HIS A 200 1.20 -16.61 -6.29
CA HIS A 200 2.30 -16.98 -5.38
C HIS A 200 1.95 -16.79 -3.91
N GLY A 201 1.03 -15.86 -3.62
CA GLY A 201 0.43 -15.74 -2.31
C GLY A 201 0.67 -14.40 -1.62
N ASP A 202 0.86 -14.43 -0.29
CA ASP A 202 0.89 -13.24 0.56
C ASP A 202 2.09 -13.25 1.51
N THR A 203 2.90 -12.21 1.52
CA THR A 203 4.00 -12.08 2.50
C THR A 203 3.49 -11.80 3.91
N HIS A 204 2.21 -11.45 4.03
CA HIS A 204 1.60 -10.71 5.13
C HIS A 204 2.30 -9.36 5.37
N LEU A 205 1.68 -8.50 6.17
CA LEU A 205 2.31 -7.26 6.57
C LEU A 205 3.42 -7.58 7.58
N ILE A 206 4.67 -7.30 7.20
CA ILE A 206 5.83 -7.66 8.00
C ILE A 206 6.82 -6.51 8.05
N TYR A 207 7.51 -6.40 9.18
CA TYR A 207 8.57 -5.42 9.41
C TYR A 207 9.78 -5.64 8.52
N LEU A 208 10.36 -4.53 8.06
CA LEU A 208 11.53 -4.54 7.20
C LEU A 208 12.82 -4.66 8.00
N THR A 209 13.76 -5.44 7.46
CA THR A 209 15.15 -5.47 7.92
C THR A 209 15.95 -4.43 7.15
N GLY A 210 15.85 -3.17 7.58
CA GLY A 210 16.32 -2.03 6.80
C GLY A 210 15.29 -1.63 5.75
N GLY A 211 14.56 -0.56 6.05
CA GLY A 211 13.60 0.12 5.20
C GLY A 211 13.91 1.62 5.17
N ASN A 212 13.44 2.29 4.13
CA ASN A 212 13.41 3.74 4.06
C ASN A 212 12.23 4.17 3.20
N ILE A 213 11.04 3.74 3.62
CA ILE A 213 9.75 4.24 3.15
C ILE A 213 9.65 5.68 3.63
N VAL A 214 9.28 6.56 2.70
CA VAL A 214 9.16 7.99 2.97
C VAL A 214 7.89 8.49 2.29
N GLU A 215 6.97 9.00 3.09
CA GLU A 215 5.93 9.93 2.63
C GLU A 215 6.56 11.33 2.52
N HIS A 216 6.57 11.92 1.31
CA HIS A 216 7.23 13.21 1.06
C HIS A 216 6.36 14.42 1.40
N GLY A 217 5.22 14.24 2.07
CA GLY A 217 4.22 15.28 2.27
C GLY A 217 3.70 15.90 0.96
N SER A 218 2.74 16.81 1.12
CA SER A 218 2.18 17.66 0.07
C SER A 218 2.47 19.12 0.36
#